data_AF-A0AAD2JI36-F1
#
_entry.id   AF-A0AAD2JI36-F1
#
_cell.length_a   1.000
_cell.length_b   1.000
_cell.length_c   1.000
_cell.angle_alpha   90.00
_cell.angle_beta   90.00
_cell.angle_gamma   90.00
#
_symmetry.space_group_name_H-M   'P 1'
#
loop_
_entity.id
_entity.type
_entity.pdbx_description
1 polymer ?
#
loop_
_entity_poly.entity_id
_entity_poly.type
_entity_poly.pdbx_seq_one_letter_code
_entity_poly.pdbx_strand_id
1 'polypeptide(L)'
;MFVIVLVFNSGEEEPEAEAEEENYAEIPVANDRAAGGGYQDGPAPGGGGNGGPGSLTPGQATRGTLHYAGNKQHYYLFCNATRRLDEETLFDCTSDTFYQFMKNLGERADEFGWSTCGGILHVPKADGTMVNLLTEYGSITLEEIEIHECSYWNNGYRKSQDDRMLYKCIMKSLSTLGKAKVNIHSSDYKLMAGRYSAYLRW
;
A
#
# COMPACT_ATOMS: atom_id res chain seq x y z
N MET A 1 8.63 -4.84 -3.33
CA MET A 1 7.19 -4.53 -3.16
C MET A 1 6.71 -5.35 -1.93
N PHE A 2 5.50 -5.23 -1.40
CA PHE A 2 5.29 -5.53 0.03
C PHE A 2 4.09 -6.48 0.30
N VAL A 3 4.35 -7.64 0.90
CA VAL A 3 3.35 -8.58 1.43
C VAL A 3 2.91 -8.08 2.79
N ILE A 4 1.87 -7.26 2.92
CA ILE A 4 1.48 -6.75 4.24
C ILE A 4 0.94 -7.88 5.10
N VAL A 5 1.84 -8.52 5.85
CA VAL A 5 1.46 -9.22 7.07
C VAL A 5 1.84 -8.32 8.21
N LEU A 6 0.81 -7.70 8.76
CA LEU A 6 0.86 -7.12 10.09
C LEU A 6 0.99 -8.27 11.08
N VAL A 7 2.20 -8.80 11.22
CA VAL A 7 2.56 -9.77 12.27
C VAL A 7 2.57 -9.00 13.59
N PHE A 8 1.40 -8.77 14.17
CA PHE A 8 1.29 -8.37 15.57
C PHE A 8 1.32 -9.63 16.41
N ASN A 9 2.51 -10.21 16.58
CA ASN A 9 2.71 -11.27 17.55
C ASN A 9 2.85 -10.59 18.93
N SER A 10 1.76 -10.57 19.70
CA SER A 10 1.74 -10.03 21.05
C SER A 10 2.38 -11.04 22.01
N GLY A 11 3.69 -10.90 22.24
CA GLY A 11 4.35 -11.58 23.35
C GLY A 11 5.75 -12.02 23.01
N GLU A 12 6.74 -11.18 23.35
CA GLU A 12 8.02 -11.56 23.95
C GLU A 12 8.78 -10.27 24.32
N GLU A 13 9.18 -10.17 25.59
CA GLU A 13 9.98 -9.09 26.17
C GLU A 13 11.46 -9.21 25.78
N GLU A 14 12.18 -8.08 25.90
CA GLU A 14 13.65 -7.86 25.89
C GLU A 14 14.35 -7.54 24.55
N PRO A 15 15.57 -6.96 24.57
CA PRO A 15 16.13 -5.94 25.47
C PRO A 15 16.61 -4.69 24.68
N GLU A 16 16.94 -3.63 25.41
CA GLU A 16 17.48 -2.37 24.88
C GLU A 16 18.80 -2.59 24.10
N ALA A 17 18.82 -2.17 22.83
CA ALA A 17 20.02 -2.14 22.00
C ALA A 17 20.38 -0.70 21.64
N GLU A 18 21.63 -0.36 21.94
CA GLU A 18 22.26 0.96 21.80
C GLU A 18 22.29 1.45 20.34
N ALA A 19 22.04 2.75 20.15
CA ALA A 19 21.95 3.40 18.85
C ALA A 19 23.35 3.78 18.32
N GLU A 20 23.73 3.24 17.15
CA GLU A 20 24.82 3.77 16.35
C GLU A 20 24.29 4.81 15.34
N GLU A 21 24.91 5.98 15.36
CA GLU A 21 24.55 7.18 14.61
C GLU A 21 25.15 7.11 13.19
N GLU A 22 24.33 6.86 12.16
CA GLU A 22 24.78 6.92 10.76
C GLU A 22 24.45 8.27 10.09
N ASN A 23 25.53 8.89 9.63
CA ASN A 23 25.66 10.18 8.98
C ASN A 23 25.11 10.18 7.53
N TYR A 24 24.10 11.01 7.25
CA TYR A 24 23.60 11.22 5.89
C TYR A 24 24.42 12.31 5.17
N ALA A 25 25.26 11.89 4.22
CA ALA A 25 25.89 12.80 3.28
C ALA A 25 24.85 13.38 2.29
N GLU A 26 24.85 14.70 2.16
CA GLU A 26 24.02 15.48 1.23
C GLU A 26 24.34 15.17 -0.24
N ILE A 27 23.31 15.06 -1.08
CA ILE A 27 23.43 14.96 -2.54
C ILE A 27 23.16 16.35 -3.14
N PRO A 28 24.03 16.92 -4.00
CA PRO A 28 23.86 18.29 -4.49
C PRO A 28 22.74 18.40 -5.53
N VAL A 29 21.97 19.48 -5.41
CA VAL A 29 20.91 19.87 -6.36
C VAL A 29 21.55 20.50 -7.60
N ALA A 30 21.43 19.83 -8.75
CA ALA A 30 21.76 20.41 -10.04
C ALA A 30 20.56 21.22 -10.56
N ASN A 31 20.79 22.53 -10.73
CA ASN A 31 19.89 23.50 -11.31
C ASN A 31 20.25 23.65 -12.79
N ASP A 32 19.32 23.39 -13.70
CA ASP A 32 19.44 23.84 -15.09
C ASP A 32 18.09 24.37 -15.60
N ARG A 33 18.12 25.65 -15.99
CA ARG A 33 17.03 26.40 -16.63
C ARG A 33 17.26 26.41 -18.14
N ALA A 34 16.22 26.11 -18.92
CA ALA A 34 15.89 26.61 -20.27
C ALA A 34 14.85 25.64 -20.88
N ALA A 35 13.84 25.98 -21.67
CA ALA A 35 13.39 27.19 -22.34
C ALA A 35 11.87 27.04 -22.63
N GLY A 36 11.18 28.15 -22.91
CA GLY A 36 9.73 28.19 -23.12
C GLY A 36 9.25 27.65 -24.48
N GLY A 37 7.94 27.39 -24.55
CA GLY A 37 7.20 27.10 -25.77
C GLY A 37 5.73 26.85 -25.44
N GLY A 38 4.85 27.78 -25.81
CA GLY A 38 3.42 27.76 -25.50
C GLY A 38 2.61 26.75 -26.32
N TYR A 39 1.50 26.30 -25.75
CA TYR A 39 0.40 25.65 -26.48
C TYR A 39 -0.93 26.29 -26.06
N GLN A 40 -1.71 26.64 -27.08
CA GLN A 40 -3.04 27.24 -27.00
C GLN A 40 -4.08 26.16 -26.66
N ASP A 41 -4.97 26.45 -25.70
CA ASP A 41 -6.14 25.63 -25.37
C ASP A 41 -7.18 25.73 -26.49
N GLY A 42 -7.43 24.62 -27.19
CA GLY A 42 -8.66 24.39 -27.94
C GLY A 42 -9.72 23.74 -27.04
N PRO A 43 -11.03 23.97 -27.26
CA PRO A 43 -12.07 23.46 -26.38
C PRO A 43 -12.20 21.93 -26.50
N ALA A 44 -12.23 21.24 -25.36
CA ALA A 44 -12.45 19.81 -25.28
C ALA A 44 -13.85 19.43 -25.82
N PRO A 45 -13.98 18.37 -26.65
CA PRO A 45 -15.27 17.90 -27.10
C PRO A 45 -15.98 17.16 -25.97
N GLY A 46 -17.27 17.43 -25.82
CA GLY A 46 -18.15 16.74 -24.90
C GLY A 46 -18.36 15.26 -25.24
N GLY A 47 -18.56 14.46 -24.19
CA GLY A 47 -19.20 13.14 -24.22
C GLY A 47 -19.94 13.00 -22.89
N GLY A 48 -21.25 12.81 -22.84
CA GLY A 48 -21.95 11.70 -23.48
C GLY A 48 -21.95 10.54 -22.47
N GLY A 49 -22.99 10.46 -21.65
CA GLY A 49 -22.95 9.77 -20.36
C GLY A 49 -23.03 8.24 -20.37
N ASN A 50 -23.10 7.68 -19.15
CA ASN A 50 -23.73 6.39 -18.90
C ASN A 50 -24.22 6.37 -17.45
N GLY A 51 -25.54 6.28 -17.25
CA GLY A 51 -26.23 6.33 -15.96
C GLY A 51 -26.13 5.02 -15.18
N GLY A 52 -24.91 4.55 -14.91
CA GLY A 52 -24.67 3.58 -13.86
C GLY A 52 -24.77 4.26 -12.49
N PRO A 53 -25.02 3.51 -11.40
CA PRO A 53 -24.89 4.08 -10.06
C PRO A 53 -23.48 4.68 -9.90
N GLY A 54 -23.43 5.90 -9.39
CA GLY A 54 -22.16 6.57 -9.10
C GLY A 54 -21.35 5.75 -8.09
N SER A 55 -20.02 5.84 -8.17
CA SER A 55 -19.17 5.23 -7.16
C SER A 55 -19.38 5.91 -5.80
N LEU A 56 -19.26 5.16 -4.72
CA LEU A 56 -19.49 5.69 -3.37
C LEU A 56 -18.37 6.63 -2.94
N THR A 57 -17.17 6.47 -3.51
CA THR A 57 -16.04 7.35 -3.32
C THR A 57 -15.33 7.66 -4.64
N PRO A 58 -14.57 8.77 -4.73
CA PRO A 58 -13.72 9.06 -5.89
C PRO A 58 -12.65 7.98 -6.14
N GLY A 59 -12.19 7.31 -5.07
CA GLY A 59 -11.19 6.24 -5.18
C GLY A 59 -11.72 5.00 -5.90
N GLN A 60 -12.98 4.66 -5.66
CA GLN A 60 -13.68 3.59 -6.36
C GLN A 60 -14.12 3.98 -7.79
N ALA A 61 -14.24 5.27 -8.09
CA ALA A 61 -14.63 5.77 -9.41
C ALA A 61 -13.58 5.43 -10.48
N THR A 62 -12.31 5.49 -10.09
CA THR A 62 -11.18 5.29 -11.00
C THR A 62 -10.96 3.80 -11.21
N ARG A 63 -11.30 3.29 -12.40
CA ARG A 63 -11.12 1.88 -12.77
C ARG A 63 -9.86 1.67 -13.61
N GLY A 64 -9.24 0.52 -13.47
CA GLY A 64 -8.06 0.13 -14.25
C GLY A 64 -6.75 0.73 -13.72
N THR A 65 -5.69 0.54 -14.50
CA THR A 65 -4.31 0.93 -14.15
C THR A 65 -4.16 2.44 -14.09
N LEU A 66 -3.48 2.91 -13.06
CA LEU A 66 -3.16 4.30 -12.84
C LEU A 66 -1.91 4.69 -13.64
N HIS A 67 -2.06 5.68 -14.50
CA HIS A 67 -0.97 6.33 -15.22
C HIS A 67 -0.64 7.65 -14.54
N TYR A 68 0.48 7.75 -13.83
CA TYR A 68 0.83 8.97 -13.08
C TYR A 68 1.47 10.06 -13.96
N ALA A 69 2.09 9.67 -15.07
CA ALA A 69 2.63 10.62 -16.03
C ALA A 69 1.50 11.26 -16.83
N GLY A 70 1.37 12.59 -16.73
CA GLY A 70 0.41 13.37 -17.52
C GLY A 70 -1.06 13.32 -17.05
N ASN A 71 -1.42 12.47 -16.09
CA ASN A 71 -2.76 12.42 -15.51
C ASN A 71 -2.73 12.83 -14.04
N LYS A 72 -3.10 14.09 -13.79
CA LYS A 72 -3.10 14.70 -12.45
C LYS A 72 -4.07 13.99 -11.50
N GLN A 73 -5.20 13.49 -12.01
CA GLN A 73 -6.22 12.80 -11.21
C GLN A 73 -5.64 11.51 -10.62
N HIS A 74 -4.92 10.72 -11.41
CA HIS A 74 -4.24 9.52 -10.92
C HIS A 74 -3.15 9.85 -9.90
N TYR A 75 -2.41 10.95 -10.12
CA TYR A 75 -1.42 11.42 -9.16
C TYR A 75 -2.05 11.84 -7.82
N TYR A 76 -3.15 12.60 -7.84
CA TYR A 76 -3.86 12.98 -6.63
C TYR A 76 -4.48 11.78 -5.93
N LEU A 77 -5.00 10.81 -6.69
CA LEU A 77 -5.49 9.56 -6.14
C LEU A 77 -4.40 8.84 -5.35
N PHE A 78 -3.18 8.73 -5.91
CA PHE A 78 -2.03 8.16 -5.22
C PHE A 78 -1.63 8.97 -3.97
N CYS A 79 -1.63 10.30 -4.05
CA CYS A 79 -1.34 11.15 -2.90
C CYS A 79 -2.32 10.91 -1.75
N ASN A 80 -3.62 10.83 -2.06
CA ASN A 80 -4.67 10.58 -1.09
C ASN A 80 -4.59 9.16 -0.51
N ALA A 81 -4.42 8.15 -1.37
CA ALA A 81 -4.31 6.75 -0.96
C ALA A 81 -3.16 6.55 0.03
N THR A 82 -2.02 7.20 -0.24
CA THR A 82 -0.81 7.08 0.57
C THR A 82 -0.73 8.06 1.72
N ARG A 83 -1.76 8.84 2.03
CA ARG A 83 -1.75 9.71 3.20
C ARG A 83 -1.75 8.86 4.48
N ARG A 84 -1.17 9.36 5.55
CA ARG A 84 -1.31 8.73 6.88
C ARG A 84 -2.78 8.57 7.27
N LEU A 85 -3.06 7.58 8.10
CA LEU A 85 -4.41 7.24 8.56
C LEU A 85 -4.92 8.21 9.61
N ASP A 86 -4.03 8.71 10.47
CA ASP A 86 -4.34 9.66 11.52
C ASP A 86 -3.40 10.87 11.41
N GLU A 87 -3.94 12.08 11.55
CA GLU A 87 -3.18 13.32 11.39
C GLU A 87 -2.48 13.77 12.67
N GLU A 88 -2.93 13.30 13.82
CA GLU A 88 -2.43 13.75 15.11
C GLU A 88 -1.45 12.73 15.69
N THR A 89 -1.78 11.44 15.54
CA THR A 89 -1.07 10.35 16.18
C THR A 89 -0.50 9.36 15.16
N LEU A 90 0.73 8.91 15.40
CA LEU A 90 1.34 7.82 14.64
C LEU A 90 1.26 6.54 15.47
N PHE A 91 1.13 5.41 14.79
CA PHE A 91 0.98 4.12 15.46
C PHE A 91 2.34 3.55 15.88
N ASP A 92 2.49 3.29 17.18
CA ASP A 92 3.70 2.72 17.80
C ASP A 92 3.71 1.18 17.82
N CYS A 93 2.75 0.54 17.15
CA CYS A 93 2.54 -0.91 17.22
C CYS A 93 2.32 -1.38 18.67
N THR A 94 1.35 -0.77 19.34
CA THR A 94 0.91 -1.12 20.70
C THR A 94 -0.51 -1.67 20.68
N SER A 95 -0.84 -2.54 21.63
CA SER A 95 -2.17 -3.16 21.74
C SER A 95 -3.29 -2.12 21.90
N ASP A 96 -3.03 -1.05 22.67
CA ASP A 96 -4.04 -0.08 23.08
C ASP A 96 -4.62 0.71 21.90
N THR A 97 -3.78 1.00 20.91
CA THR A 97 -4.14 1.78 19.72
C THR A 97 -4.35 0.90 18.47
N PHE A 98 -4.14 -0.41 18.58
CA PHE A 98 -4.24 -1.35 17.47
C PHE A 98 -5.62 -1.35 16.82
N TYR A 99 -6.68 -1.45 17.62
CA TYR A 99 -8.05 -1.48 17.09
C TYR A 99 -8.43 -0.19 16.37
N GLN A 100 -8.01 0.97 16.88
CA GLN A 100 -8.23 2.26 16.23
C GLN A 100 -7.45 2.33 14.90
N PHE A 101 -6.20 1.87 14.89
CA PHE A 101 -5.41 1.79 13.67
C PHE A 101 -6.08 0.91 12.60
N MET A 102 -6.54 -0.28 12.98
CA MET A 102 -7.22 -1.21 12.06
C MET A 102 -8.54 -0.63 11.54
N LYS A 103 -9.31 0.07 12.38
CA LYS A 103 -10.53 0.77 11.96
C LYS A 103 -10.23 1.85 10.93
N ASN A 104 -9.25 2.72 11.18
CA ASN A 104 -8.86 3.78 10.25
C ASN A 104 -8.32 3.20 8.93
N LEU A 105 -7.57 2.09 9.01
CA LEU A 105 -7.09 1.38 7.83
C LEU A 105 -8.24 0.77 7.01
N GLY A 106 -9.27 0.24 7.68
CA GLY A 106 -10.50 -0.23 7.06
C GLY A 106 -11.26 0.87 6.33
N GLU A 107 -11.43 2.03 6.96
CA GLU A 107 -12.08 3.19 6.32
C GLU A 107 -11.32 3.61 5.05
N ARG A 108 -9.99 3.67 5.11
CA ARG A 108 -9.16 3.93 3.92
C ARG A 108 -9.28 2.82 2.88
N ALA A 109 -9.33 1.56 3.28
CA ALA A 109 -9.49 0.45 2.36
C ALA A 109 -10.83 0.51 1.61
N ASP A 110 -11.91 0.86 2.31
CA ASP A 110 -13.22 1.06 1.71
C ASP A 110 -13.20 2.22 0.70
N GLU A 111 -12.56 3.34 1.05
CA GLU A 111 -12.42 4.51 0.19
C GLU A 111 -11.75 4.21 -1.16
N PHE A 112 -10.78 3.31 -1.18
CA PHE A 112 -10.02 2.96 -2.39
C PHE A 112 -10.44 1.63 -3.00
N GLY A 113 -11.45 0.96 -2.42
CA GLY A 113 -11.98 -0.31 -2.90
C GLY A 113 -11.10 -1.51 -2.62
N TRP A 114 -10.11 -1.39 -1.73
CA TRP A 114 -9.18 -2.47 -1.39
C TRP A 114 -9.85 -3.61 -0.61
N SER A 115 -10.89 -3.28 0.16
CA SER A 115 -11.73 -4.19 0.96
C SER A 115 -12.94 -4.75 0.19
N THR A 116 -13.19 -4.28 -1.04
CA THR A 116 -14.31 -4.76 -1.85
C THR A 116 -14.05 -6.18 -2.37
N CYS A 117 -15.10 -6.90 -2.77
CA CYS A 117 -14.96 -8.23 -3.36
C CYS A 117 -14.00 -8.19 -4.57
N GLY A 118 -12.90 -8.93 -4.51
CA GLY A 118 -11.85 -8.94 -5.54
C GLY A 118 -10.76 -7.86 -5.38
N GLY A 119 -10.87 -7.01 -4.35
CA GLY A 119 -9.82 -6.09 -3.91
C GLY A 119 -8.61 -6.82 -3.30
N ILE A 120 -7.53 -6.08 -3.05
CA ILE A 120 -6.24 -6.63 -2.59
C ILE A 120 -6.26 -7.18 -1.16
N LEU A 121 -7.26 -6.83 -0.34
CA LEU A 121 -7.36 -7.32 1.04
C LEU A 121 -8.12 -8.65 1.15
N HIS A 122 -8.68 -9.14 0.05
CA HIS A 122 -9.34 -10.44 -0.01
C HIS A 122 -8.38 -11.47 -0.58
N VAL A 123 -7.91 -12.37 0.27
CA VAL A 123 -6.94 -13.41 -0.08
C VAL A 123 -7.63 -14.78 -0.03
N PRO A 124 -7.46 -15.64 -1.06
CA PRO A 124 -7.96 -17.00 -1.02
C PRO A 124 -7.09 -17.88 -0.11
N LYS A 125 -7.74 -18.65 0.74
CA LYS A 125 -7.12 -19.78 1.43
C LYS A 125 -6.93 -20.97 0.48
N ALA A 126 -6.16 -21.96 0.92
CA ALA A 126 -5.92 -23.19 0.15
C ALA A 126 -7.22 -23.95 -0.22
N ASP A 127 -8.28 -23.81 0.59
CA ASP A 127 -9.61 -24.39 0.32
C ASP A 127 -10.50 -23.55 -0.61
N GLY A 128 -10.01 -22.39 -1.07
CA GLY A 128 -10.72 -21.45 -1.93
C GLY A 128 -11.59 -20.45 -1.19
N THR A 129 -11.66 -20.50 0.15
CA THR A 129 -12.38 -19.50 0.96
C THR A 129 -11.67 -18.16 0.87
N MET A 130 -12.40 -17.10 0.49
CA MET A 130 -11.86 -15.74 0.51
C MET A 130 -11.93 -15.17 1.92
N VAL A 131 -10.81 -14.66 2.40
CA VAL A 131 -10.65 -14.10 3.74
C VAL A 131 -10.21 -12.65 3.62
N ASN A 132 -10.78 -11.77 4.45
CA ASN A 132 -10.34 -10.38 4.50
C ASN A 132 -9.28 -10.16 5.59
N LEU A 133 -8.11 -9.68 5.19
CA LEU A 133 -6.95 -9.49 6.07
C LEU A 133 -7.19 -8.51 7.23
N LEU A 134 -8.17 -7.61 7.13
CA LEU A 134 -8.47 -6.64 8.20
C LEU A 134 -9.39 -7.20 9.28
N THR A 135 -10.30 -8.11 8.93
CA THR A 135 -11.32 -8.63 9.85
C THR A 135 -11.00 -10.02 10.38
N GLU A 136 -10.27 -10.81 9.61
CA GLU A 136 -10.00 -12.22 9.88
C GLU A 136 -8.48 -12.49 10.00
N TYR A 137 -7.77 -11.53 10.61
CA TYR A 137 -6.34 -11.65 10.86
C TYR A 137 -6.03 -12.90 11.71
N GLY A 138 -4.97 -13.62 11.34
CA GLY A 138 -4.56 -14.88 11.98
C GLY A 138 -5.27 -16.15 11.46
N SER A 139 -6.26 -16.02 10.58
CA SER A 139 -6.94 -17.18 9.96
C SER A 139 -6.29 -17.68 8.66
N ILE A 140 -5.30 -16.94 8.16
CA ILE A 140 -4.56 -17.20 6.92
C ILE A 140 -3.05 -17.20 7.20
N THR A 141 -2.32 -18.08 6.53
CA THR A 141 -0.87 -18.22 6.70
C THR A 141 -0.08 -17.21 5.85
N LEU A 142 1.17 -16.93 6.24
CA LEU A 142 2.10 -16.13 5.43
C LEU A 142 2.25 -16.70 4.02
N GLU A 143 2.40 -18.02 3.90
CA GLU A 143 2.60 -18.72 2.62
C GLU A 143 1.41 -18.53 1.67
N GLU A 144 0.17 -18.63 2.16
CA GLU A 144 -1.03 -18.38 1.35
C GLU A 144 -1.09 -16.94 0.83
N ILE A 145 -0.73 -15.97 1.67
CA ILE A 145 -0.64 -14.56 1.28
C ILE A 145 0.46 -14.37 0.23
N GLU A 146 1.64 -14.94 0.44
CA GLU A 146 2.75 -14.85 -0.51
C GLU A 146 2.37 -15.40 -1.89
N ILE A 147 1.76 -16.59 -1.95
CA ILE A 147 1.29 -17.20 -3.20
C ILE A 147 0.31 -16.28 -3.93
N HIS A 148 -0.65 -15.69 -3.19
CA HIS A 148 -1.62 -14.77 -3.77
C HIS A 148 -0.97 -13.50 -4.32
N GLU A 149 -0.10 -12.86 -3.54
CA GLU A 149 0.60 -11.63 -3.91
C GLU A 149 1.53 -11.86 -5.11
N CYS A 150 2.21 -13.00 -5.17
CA CYS A 150 3.04 -13.39 -6.31
C CYS A 150 2.26 -13.45 -7.64
N SER A 151 0.95 -13.69 -7.61
CA SER A 151 0.13 -13.78 -8.83
C SER A 151 0.02 -12.46 -9.60
N TYR A 152 0.16 -11.32 -8.92
CA TYR A 152 0.11 -9.99 -9.54
C TYR A 152 1.30 -9.10 -9.19
N TRP A 153 2.34 -9.68 -8.59
CA TRP A 153 3.52 -8.97 -8.17
C TRP A 153 4.19 -8.19 -9.31
N ASN A 154 4.43 -6.90 -9.07
CA ASN A 154 5.27 -6.02 -9.89
C ASN A 154 4.93 -5.99 -11.40
N ASN A 155 3.69 -6.28 -11.78
CA ASN A 155 3.25 -6.23 -13.17
C ASN A 155 2.77 -4.83 -13.60
N GLY A 156 2.67 -3.89 -12.65
CA GLY A 156 2.22 -2.51 -12.90
C GLY A 156 0.70 -2.38 -13.11
N TYR A 157 -0.06 -3.46 -13.02
CA TYR A 157 -1.53 -3.43 -13.07
C TYR A 157 -2.12 -2.93 -11.77
N ARG A 158 -3.41 -2.59 -11.81
CA ARG A 158 -4.12 -1.94 -10.71
C ARG A 158 -3.90 -2.59 -9.34
N LYS A 159 -4.00 -3.93 -9.22
CA LYS A 159 -3.74 -4.63 -7.93
C LYS A 159 -2.34 -4.37 -7.38
N SER A 160 -1.30 -4.44 -8.22
CA SER A 160 0.08 -4.15 -7.81
C SER A 160 0.28 -2.68 -7.38
N GLN A 161 -0.49 -1.76 -7.97
CA GLN A 161 -0.45 -0.35 -7.62
C GLN A 161 -1.19 -0.08 -6.31
N ASP A 162 -2.35 -0.70 -6.13
CA ASP A 162 -3.14 -0.63 -4.89
C ASP A 162 -2.33 -1.19 -3.71
N ASP A 163 -1.67 -2.34 -3.89
CA ASP A 163 -0.78 -2.92 -2.88
C ASP A 163 0.34 -1.95 -2.48
N ARG A 164 1.00 -1.34 -3.47
CA ARG A 164 2.03 -0.33 -3.26
C ARG A 164 1.50 0.92 -2.53
N MET A 165 0.25 1.32 -2.80
CA MET A 165 -0.38 2.45 -2.14
C MET A 165 -0.73 2.14 -0.69
N LEU A 166 -1.31 0.96 -0.43
CA LEU A 166 -1.63 0.46 0.91
C LEU A 166 -0.37 0.38 1.78
N TYR A 167 0.72 -0.19 1.26
CA TYR A 167 2.00 -0.22 1.98
C TYR A 167 2.49 1.18 2.37
N LYS A 168 2.46 2.11 1.42
CA LYS A 168 2.91 3.48 1.67
C LYS A 168 2.03 4.18 2.71
N CYS A 169 0.72 3.91 2.68
CA CYS A 169 -0.23 4.39 3.67
C CYS A 169 0.12 3.89 5.07
N ILE A 170 0.30 2.58 5.23
CA ILE A 170 0.67 1.95 6.50
C ILE A 170 2.00 2.52 7.00
N MET A 171 3.06 2.50 6.20
CA MET A 171 4.38 2.98 6.64
C MET A 171 4.43 4.47 6.97
N LYS A 172 3.59 5.31 6.37
CA LYS A 172 3.45 6.72 6.74
C LYS A 172 2.64 6.93 8.01
N SER A 173 1.85 5.94 8.40
CA SER A 173 1.01 5.95 9.61
C SER A 173 1.73 5.38 10.83
N LEU A 174 2.89 4.73 10.63
CA LEU A 174 3.74 4.25 11.71
C LEU A 174 4.66 5.34 12.23
N SER A 175 4.87 5.34 13.54
CA SER A 175 5.89 6.16 14.19
C SER A 175 7.29 5.60 13.90
N THR A 176 8.34 6.28 14.40
CA THR A 176 9.70 5.74 14.35
C THR A 176 9.81 4.41 15.09
N LEU A 177 9.18 4.28 16.26
CA LEU A 177 9.16 3.05 17.06
C LEU A 177 8.37 1.94 16.36
N GLY A 178 7.20 2.26 15.81
CA GLY A 178 6.38 1.32 15.05
C GLY A 178 7.13 0.80 13.81
N LYS A 179 7.83 1.68 13.09
CA LYS A 179 8.68 1.28 11.96
C LYS A 179 9.81 0.37 12.39
N ALA A 180 10.48 0.66 13.50
CA ALA A 180 11.57 -0.17 14.01
C ALA A 180 11.09 -1.60 14.28
N LYS A 181 9.96 -1.74 14.99
CA LYS A 181 9.32 -3.04 15.27
C LYS A 181 8.97 -3.81 14.01
N VAL A 182 8.28 -3.15 13.06
CA VAL A 182 7.87 -3.81 11.81
C VAL A 182 9.09 -4.18 10.98
N ASN A 183 10.11 -3.33 10.88
CA ASN A 183 11.28 -3.57 10.03
C ASN A 183 12.09 -4.83 10.39
N ILE A 184 12.02 -5.31 11.64
CA ILE A 184 12.62 -6.58 12.07
C ILE A 184 12.08 -7.75 11.23
N HIS A 185 10.79 -7.70 10.90
CA HIS A 185 10.08 -8.72 10.10
C HIS A 185 10.09 -8.42 8.60
N SER A 186 11.02 -7.57 8.13
CA SER A 186 10.97 -7.12 6.74
C SER A 186 11.21 -8.17 5.68
N SER A 187 11.78 -9.32 6.05
CA SER A 187 11.84 -10.52 5.18
C SER A 187 10.48 -11.15 4.92
N ASP A 188 9.53 -10.96 5.82
CA ASP A 188 8.24 -11.64 5.82
C ASP A 188 7.22 -10.85 5.00
N TYR A 189 7.38 -9.52 4.96
CA TYR A 189 6.53 -8.63 4.18
C TYR A 189 7.20 -7.99 2.97
N LYS A 190 8.45 -8.31 2.62
CA LYS A 190 9.07 -7.85 1.36
C LYS A 190 9.37 -9.05 0.49
N LEU A 191 8.60 -9.27 -0.58
CA LEU A 191 8.99 -10.29 -1.56
C LEU A 191 10.29 -9.84 -2.25
N MET A 192 11.32 -10.68 -2.13
CA MET A 192 12.60 -10.49 -2.79
C MET A 192 12.61 -11.35 -4.05
N ALA A 193 12.95 -10.76 -5.21
CA ALA A 193 13.02 -11.48 -6.48
C ALA A 193 13.96 -12.71 -6.45
N GLY A 194 14.93 -12.75 -5.53
CA GLY A 194 15.86 -13.87 -5.36
C GLY A 194 15.28 -15.11 -4.69
N ARG A 195 14.23 -15.00 -3.86
CA ARG A 195 13.62 -16.15 -3.15
C ARG A 195 12.85 -17.10 -4.09
N TYR A 196 12.39 -16.61 -5.24
CA TYR A 196 11.58 -17.37 -6.19
C TYR A 196 12.35 -17.85 -7.44
N SER A 197 13.62 -17.45 -7.59
CA SER A 197 14.52 -17.97 -8.65
C SER A 197 14.83 -19.46 -8.48
N ALA A 198 14.69 -20.00 -7.26
CA ALA A 198 14.90 -21.42 -6.96
C ALA A 198 13.68 -22.30 -7.25
N TYR A 199 12.46 -21.74 -7.31
CA TYR A 199 11.21 -22.51 -7.47
C TYR A 199 10.62 -22.45 -8.89
N LEU A 200 11.23 -21.69 -9.81
CA LEU A 200 10.78 -21.52 -11.20
C LEU A 200 11.80 -21.97 -12.25
N ARG A 201 12.78 -22.81 -11.89
CA ARG A 201 13.54 -23.58 -12.88
C ARG A 201 12.79 -24.89 -13.18
N TRP A 202 12.02 -24.86 -14.26
CA TRP A 202 11.74 -26.05 -15.06
C TRP A 202 12.93 -26.31 -15.98
#